data_AF-A0A432S528-F1
#
_entry.id   AF-A0A432S528-F1
#
_cell.length_a   1.000
_cell.length_b   1.000
_cell.length_c   1.000
_cell.angle_alpha   90.00
_cell.angle_beta   90.00
_cell.angle_gamma   90.00
#
_symmetry.space_group_name_H-M   'P 1'
#
loop_
_entity.id
_entity.type
_entity.pdbx_description
1 polymer ?
#
loop_
_entity_poly.entity_id
_entity_poly.type
_entity_poly.pdbx_seq_one_letter_code
_entity_poly.pdbx_strand_id
1 'polypeptide(L)'
;SHLFSYIDLGMYITDEEVKALSFIRNVLLTGKALVINVGNGINVSEKELKDYYEKNKDKYKVKEGKKIVIFKVDVEKLGKDEANRKAKEIYTALKNNQEIKDKSVEVYFKGIYKEKSLSEKLNKEVAKLGKDKNIFFLKTDKEIFIGKYLGEGYSYKKFDEIKDSLKEELILNKKKSIAEKIYKDLSNEIKTKSLEDIASKYSENIADFKDKGITYFINQFGINPINLEKIVSKGKHILNLGDRIVILDITAVKLGELKGISMAKMFVNGLKQQAIIQMYIDKLKENADIKINPILKEKLN
;
A
#
# COMPACT_ATOMS: atom_id res chain seq x y z
N SER A 1 10.25 31.37 4.81
CA SER A 1 9.10 32.02 5.45
C SER A 1 8.03 32.46 4.43
N HIS A 2 8.38 32.93 3.23
CA HIS A 2 7.41 33.44 2.25
C HIS A 2 6.29 32.47 1.80
N LEU A 3 6.58 31.17 1.61
CA LEU A 3 5.57 30.19 1.18
C LEU A 3 4.44 30.03 2.22
N PHE A 4 4.80 29.94 3.50
CA PHE A 4 3.82 29.90 4.60
C PHE A 4 2.99 31.17 4.68
N SER A 5 3.60 32.34 4.43
CA SER A 5 2.89 33.62 4.39
C SER A 5 1.89 33.71 3.22
N TYR A 6 2.20 33.14 2.05
CA TYR A 6 1.25 33.07 0.92
C TYR A 6 0.10 32.09 1.18
N ILE A 7 0.37 30.97 1.88
CA ILE A 7 -0.65 30.00 2.30
C ILE A 7 -1.57 30.64 3.35
N ASP A 8 -1.02 31.33 4.34
CA ASP A 8 -1.80 32.05 5.37
C ASP A 8 -2.66 33.18 4.79
N LEU A 9 -2.17 33.91 3.78
CA LEU A 9 -2.91 35.00 3.12
C LEU A 9 -4.03 34.51 2.18
N GLY A 10 -3.94 33.28 1.67
CA GLY A 10 -4.93 32.69 0.78
C GLY A 10 -6.04 31.89 1.48
N MET A 11 -5.94 31.69 2.80
CA MET A 11 -6.85 30.86 3.58
C MET A 11 -7.89 31.69 4.32
N TYR A 12 -9.06 31.88 3.70
CA TYR A 12 -10.24 32.30 4.44
C TYR A 12 -10.86 31.07 5.12
N ILE A 13 -10.83 31.04 6.45
CA ILE A 13 -11.68 30.13 7.24
C ILE A 13 -12.97 30.87 7.53
N THR A 14 -14.09 30.31 7.10
CA THR A 14 -15.40 30.90 7.42
C THR A 14 -15.75 30.62 8.88
N ASP A 15 -16.48 31.54 9.52
CA ASP A 15 -16.99 31.30 10.87
C ASP A 15 -17.92 30.09 10.91
N GLU A 16 -18.52 29.71 9.78
CA GLU A 16 -19.34 28.50 9.63
C GLU A 16 -18.49 27.22 9.72
N GLU A 17 -17.30 27.18 9.11
CA GLU A 17 -16.37 26.06 9.24
C GLU A 17 -15.88 25.89 10.69
N VAL A 18 -15.56 27.01 11.36
CA VAL A 18 -15.16 26.98 12.78
C VAL A 18 -16.33 26.53 13.66
N LYS A 19 -17.54 27.00 13.37
CA LYS A 19 -18.76 26.59 14.09
C LYS A 19 -19.09 25.13 13.86
N ALA A 20 -18.97 24.60 12.65
CA ALA A 20 -19.22 23.19 12.33
C ALA A 20 -18.24 22.26 13.08
N LEU A 21 -16.94 22.59 13.06
CA LEU A 21 -15.93 21.79 13.79
C LEU A 21 -16.02 21.94 15.30
N SER A 22 -16.35 23.14 15.79
CA SER A 22 -16.62 23.36 17.21
C SER A 22 -17.89 22.65 17.65
N PHE A 23 -18.91 22.59 16.80
CA PHE A 23 -20.15 21.86 17.05
C PHE A 23 -19.86 20.37 17.22
N ILE A 24 -19.19 19.76 16.24
CA ILE A 24 -18.77 18.35 16.27
C ILE A 24 -18.00 18.05 17.57
N ARG A 25 -16.99 18.84 17.93
CA ARG A 25 -16.19 18.60 19.15
C ARG A 25 -16.96 18.77 20.47
N ASN A 26 -17.93 19.68 20.52
CA ASN A 26 -18.67 20.01 21.73
C ASN A 26 -20.03 19.33 21.80
N VAL A 27 -20.41 18.54 20.80
CA VAL A 27 -21.68 17.84 20.82
C VAL A 27 -21.64 16.71 21.84
N LEU A 28 -22.69 16.62 22.64
CA LEU A 28 -22.93 15.56 23.60
C LEU A 28 -24.14 14.77 23.15
N LEU A 29 -23.95 13.46 22.99
CA LEU A 29 -24.96 12.53 22.53
C LEU A 29 -25.46 11.69 23.70
N THR A 30 -26.77 11.45 23.71
CA THR A 30 -27.43 10.51 24.62
C THR A 30 -28.24 9.53 23.79
N GLY A 31 -28.21 8.25 24.17
CA GLY A 31 -28.84 7.20 23.39
C GLY A 31 -28.37 5.80 23.77
N LYS A 32 -28.59 4.86 22.84
CA LYS A 32 -28.23 3.45 22.95
C LYS A 32 -27.28 3.07 21.82
N ALA A 33 -26.34 2.19 22.12
CA ALA A 33 -25.42 1.62 21.14
C ALA A 33 -25.55 0.10 21.13
N LEU A 34 -25.53 -0.49 19.94
CA LEU A 34 -25.40 -1.93 19.73
C LEU A 34 -24.17 -2.17 18.85
N VAL A 35 -23.29 -3.05 19.30
CA VAL A 35 -22.10 -3.47 18.54
C VAL A 35 -22.29 -4.92 18.15
N ILE A 36 -22.24 -5.20 16.85
CA ILE A 36 -22.30 -6.56 16.31
C ILE A 36 -20.91 -6.91 15.82
N ASN A 37 -20.22 -7.78 16.57
CA ASN A 37 -18.87 -8.18 16.23
C ASN A 37 -18.88 -9.26 15.15
N VAL A 38 -18.10 -9.05 14.09
CA VAL A 38 -18.02 -10.01 13.00
C VAL A 38 -16.94 -11.04 13.28
N GLY A 39 -17.39 -12.27 13.50
CA GLY A 39 -16.57 -13.47 13.33
C GLY A 39 -15.61 -13.77 14.47
N ASN A 40 -16.17 -14.13 15.62
CA ASN A 40 -15.46 -15.03 16.53
C ASN A 40 -15.41 -16.41 15.87
N GLY A 41 -14.20 -16.96 15.65
CA GLY A 41 -14.03 -18.31 15.09
C GLY A 41 -13.90 -18.41 13.56
N ILE A 42 -13.59 -17.33 12.84
CA ILE A 42 -13.23 -17.45 11.41
C ILE A 42 -11.94 -18.27 11.30
N ASN A 43 -12.07 -19.51 10.84
CA ASN A 43 -10.94 -20.36 10.53
C ASN A 43 -10.53 -20.19 9.06
N VAL A 44 -9.24 -20.33 8.81
CA VAL A 44 -8.65 -20.27 7.48
C VAL A 44 -7.83 -21.54 7.31
N SER A 45 -8.21 -22.36 6.33
CA SER A 45 -7.48 -23.58 6.01
C SER A 45 -6.16 -23.28 5.32
N GLU A 46 -5.21 -24.20 5.42
CA GLU A 46 -3.93 -24.09 4.73
C GLU A 46 -4.08 -24.07 3.21
N LYS A 47 -5.08 -24.77 2.67
CA LYS A 47 -5.42 -24.71 1.25
C LYS A 47 -5.84 -23.30 0.85
N GLU A 48 -6.72 -22.66 1.61
CA GLU A 48 -7.15 -21.29 1.34
C GLU A 48 -5.99 -20.29 1.40
N LEU A 49 -5.06 -20.46 2.35
CA LEU A 49 -3.87 -19.60 2.43
C LEU A 49 -2.97 -19.74 1.20
N LYS A 50 -2.75 -20.98 0.72
CA LYS A 50 -1.94 -21.23 -0.49
C LYS A 50 -2.62 -20.66 -1.73
N ASP A 51 -3.92 -20.86 -1.87
CA ASP A 51 -4.70 -20.31 -2.98
C ASP A 51 -4.69 -18.77 -2.96
N TYR A 52 -4.79 -18.17 -1.76
CA TYR A 52 -4.71 -16.72 -1.58
C TYR A 52 -3.32 -16.17 -1.91
N TYR A 53 -2.27 -16.87 -1.48
CA TYR A 53 -0.89 -16.52 -1.80
C TYR A 53 -0.62 -16.54 -3.31
N GLU A 54 -1.00 -17.60 -4.02
CA GLU A 54 -0.76 -17.68 -5.47
C GLU A 54 -1.54 -16.60 -6.24
N LYS A 55 -2.76 -16.26 -5.82
CA LYS A 55 -3.54 -15.15 -6.41
C LYS A 55 -2.95 -13.76 -6.16
N ASN A 56 -2.23 -13.59 -5.05
CA ASN A 56 -1.68 -12.29 -4.61
C ASN A 56 -0.16 -12.25 -4.65
N LYS A 57 0.49 -13.22 -5.31
CA LYS A 57 1.93 -13.46 -5.24
C LYS A 57 2.76 -12.23 -5.61
N ASP A 58 2.27 -11.45 -6.57
CA ASP A 58 2.89 -10.20 -7.01
C ASP A 58 3.00 -9.12 -5.93
N LYS A 59 2.15 -9.13 -4.89
CA LYS A 59 2.31 -8.25 -3.72
C LYS A 59 3.57 -8.59 -2.92
N TYR A 60 4.01 -9.84 -2.96
CA TYR A 60 5.16 -10.35 -2.21
C TYR A 60 6.43 -10.47 -3.06
N LYS A 61 6.46 -9.74 -4.17
CA LYS A 61 7.57 -9.67 -5.11
C LYS A 61 8.73 -8.88 -4.49
N VAL A 62 9.90 -9.52 -4.39
CA VAL A 62 11.12 -8.92 -3.86
C VAL A 62 12.08 -8.71 -5.02
N LYS A 63 12.64 -7.50 -5.11
CA LYS A 63 13.71 -7.19 -6.07
C LYS A 63 15.00 -7.85 -5.56
N GLU A 64 15.49 -8.85 -6.30
CA GLU A 64 16.73 -9.56 -5.93
C GLU A 64 17.97 -9.04 -6.65
N GLY A 65 17.81 -8.39 -7.80
CA GLY A 65 18.95 -7.93 -8.58
C GLY A 65 18.59 -7.68 -10.03
N LYS A 66 19.57 -7.85 -10.92
CA LYS A 66 19.39 -7.64 -12.36
C LYS A 66 19.21 -8.98 -13.05
N LYS A 67 18.18 -9.13 -13.89
CA LYS A 67 18.04 -10.27 -14.77
C LYS A 67 18.94 -10.07 -15.98
N ILE A 68 19.88 -10.96 -16.20
CA ILE A 68 20.86 -10.85 -17.28
C ILE A 68 21.05 -12.19 -18.00
N VAL A 69 21.57 -12.11 -19.21
CA VAL A 69 22.14 -13.23 -19.95
C VAL A 69 23.56 -12.86 -20.39
N ILE A 70 24.51 -13.79 -20.28
CA ILE A 70 25.90 -13.63 -20.70
C ILE A 70 26.23 -14.79 -21.63
N PHE A 71 26.74 -14.45 -22.80
CA PHE A 71 27.28 -15.37 -23.79
C PHE A 71 28.80 -15.34 -23.75
N LYS A 72 29.41 -16.48 -23.99
CA LYS A 72 30.86 -16.67 -24.09
C LYS A 72 31.21 -17.19 -25.49
N VAL A 73 32.19 -16.55 -26.11
CA VAL A 73 32.80 -16.94 -27.38
C VAL A 73 34.26 -17.29 -27.11
N ASP A 74 34.64 -18.53 -27.42
CA ASP A 74 35.98 -19.06 -27.20
C ASP A 74 36.90 -18.67 -28.37
N VAL A 75 37.91 -17.83 -28.08
CA VAL A 75 38.84 -17.29 -29.08
C VAL A 75 39.85 -18.34 -29.50
N GLU A 76 40.28 -19.20 -28.57
CA GLU A 76 41.26 -20.26 -28.86
C GLU A 76 40.67 -21.30 -29.82
N LYS A 77 39.38 -21.63 -29.70
CA LYS A 77 38.70 -22.60 -30.59
C LYS A 77 38.37 -22.05 -31.98
N LEU A 78 38.01 -20.78 -32.08
CA LEU A 78 37.48 -20.20 -33.33
C LEU A 78 38.53 -19.41 -34.12
N GLY A 79 39.62 -19.00 -33.48
CA GLY A 79 40.54 -18.03 -34.04
C GLY A 79 40.04 -16.59 -33.87
N LYS A 80 40.99 -15.64 -33.86
CA LYS A 80 40.73 -14.24 -33.47
C LYS A 80 39.71 -13.53 -34.34
N ASP A 81 39.76 -13.73 -35.66
CA ASP A 81 38.89 -13.03 -36.60
C ASP A 81 37.45 -13.55 -36.55
N GLU A 82 37.29 -14.87 -36.55
CA GLU A 82 35.98 -15.51 -36.47
C GLU A 82 35.30 -15.28 -35.11
N ALA A 83 36.07 -15.32 -34.02
CA ALA A 83 35.55 -14.97 -32.70
C ALA A 83 35.05 -13.51 -32.64
N ASN A 84 35.78 -12.56 -33.24
CA ASN A 84 35.33 -11.16 -33.31
C ASN A 84 34.08 -11.01 -34.20
N ARG A 85 33.99 -11.76 -35.31
CA ARG A 85 32.83 -11.75 -36.21
C ARG A 85 31.58 -12.24 -35.46
N LYS A 86 31.64 -13.41 -34.84
CA LYS A 86 30.54 -13.96 -34.03
C LYS A 86 30.15 -13.04 -32.87
N ALA A 87 31.14 -12.45 -32.21
CA ALA A 87 30.88 -11.52 -31.13
C ALA A 87 30.10 -10.28 -31.60
N LYS A 88 30.40 -9.74 -32.79
CA LYS A 88 29.62 -8.65 -33.39
C LYS A 88 28.20 -9.10 -33.77
N GLU A 89 28.03 -10.31 -34.25
CA GLU A 89 26.71 -10.87 -34.59
C GLU A 89 25.83 -11.00 -33.34
N ILE A 90 26.37 -11.59 -32.26
CA ILE A 90 25.68 -11.70 -30.97
C ILE A 90 25.31 -10.31 -30.46
N TYR A 91 26.24 -9.35 -30.47
CA TYR A 91 25.97 -7.99 -30.02
C TYR A 91 24.84 -7.34 -30.82
N THR A 92 24.85 -7.49 -32.15
CA THR A 92 23.83 -6.91 -33.04
C THR A 92 22.46 -7.57 -32.83
N ALA A 93 22.42 -8.89 -32.73
CA ALA A 93 21.19 -9.62 -32.44
C ALA A 93 20.61 -9.24 -31.07
N LEU A 94 21.45 -9.14 -30.04
CA LEU A 94 21.04 -8.68 -28.71
C LEU A 94 20.54 -7.24 -28.73
N LYS A 95 21.17 -6.33 -29.48
CA LYS A 95 20.69 -4.96 -29.66
C LYS A 95 19.30 -4.91 -30.30
N ASN A 96 19.04 -5.82 -31.23
CA ASN A 96 17.75 -5.94 -31.94
C ASN A 96 16.72 -6.84 -31.23
N ASN A 97 16.96 -7.25 -29.97
CA ASN A 97 16.10 -8.17 -29.21
C ASN A 97 15.86 -9.54 -29.88
N GLN A 98 16.79 -10.01 -30.72
CA GLN A 98 16.71 -11.31 -31.36
C GLN A 98 17.30 -12.42 -30.47
N GLU A 99 16.71 -13.61 -30.55
CA GLU A 99 17.20 -14.80 -29.85
C GLU A 99 18.45 -15.35 -30.55
N ILE A 100 19.47 -15.69 -29.77
CA ILE A 100 20.69 -16.34 -30.28
C ILE A 100 20.44 -17.84 -30.35
N LYS A 101 20.34 -18.39 -31.57
CA LYS A 101 20.12 -19.83 -31.82
C LYS A 101 21.40 -20.59 -32.22
N ASP A 102 22.53 -19.90 -32.27
CA ASP A 102 23.81 -20.48 -32.67
C ASP A 102 24.37 -21.41 -31.59
N LYS A 103 24.52 -22.70 -31.91
CA LYS A 103 25.04 -23.74 -31.01
C LYS A 103 26.54 -23.62 -30.72
N SER A 104 27.26 -22.82 -31.49
CA SER A 104 28.69 -22.58 -31.29
C SER A 104 28.99 -21.51 -30.23
N VAL A 105 27.94 -20.91 -29.66
CA VAL A 105 28.02 -19.89 -28.61
C VAL A 105 27.53 -20.47 -27.30
N GLU A 106 28.35 -20.38 -26.25
CA GLU A 106 28.01 -20.91 -24.94
C GLU A 106 27.24 -19.86 -24.13
N VAL A 107 26.12 -20.26 -23.51
CA VAL A 107 25.43 -19.43 -22.51
C VAL A 107 26.18 -19.59 -21.18
N TYR A 108 27.04 -18.64 -20.87
CA TYR A 108 27.85 -18.63 -19.66
C TYR A 108 27.02 -18.37 -18.40
N PHE A 109 26.02 -17.50 -18.48
CA PHE A 109 25.11 -17.22 -17.38
C PHE A 109 23.75 -16.77 -17.89
N LYS A 110 22.66 -17.26 -17.27
CA LYS A 110 21.29 -16.78 -17.53
C LYS A 110 20.50 -16.83 -16.23
N GLY A 111 20.10 -15.69 -15.72
CA GLY A 111 19.36 -15.63 -14.45
C GLY A 111 19.39 -14.28 -13.77
N ILE A 112 19.05 -14.27 -12.48
CA ILE A 112 19.15 -13.10 -11.62
C ILE A 112 20.59 -13.02 -11.10
N TYR A 113 21.27 -11.95 -11.47
CA TYR A 113 22.60 -11.65 -10.99
C TYR A 113 22.58 -11.29 -9.51
N LYS A 114 23.39 -12.02 -8.72
CA LYS A 114 23.72 -11.72 -7.33
C LYS A 114 25.22 -11.44 -7.27
N GLU A 115 25.63 -10.40 -6.56
CA GLU A 115 27.03 -9.98 -6.49
C GLU A 115 27.92 -11.15 -6.02
N LYS A 116 29.08 -11.35 -6.67
CA LYS A 116 30.04 -12.46 -6.48
C LYS A 116 29.74 -13.79 -7.18
N SER A 117 28.73 -13.90 -8.05
CA SER A 117 28.48 -15.14 -8.79
C SER A 117 29.38 -15.36 -10.03
N LEU A 118 30.13 -14.35 -10.46
CA LEU A 118 30.98 -14.36 -11.66
C LEU A 118 32.43 -13.97 -11.34
N SER A 119 33.33 -14.06 -12.32
CA SER A 119 34.70 -13.55 -12.20
C SER A 119 34.73 -12.03 -11.92
N GLU A 120 35.80 -11.53 -11.29
CA GLU A 120 35.87 -10.12 -10.85
C GLU A 120 35.70 -9.11 -12.01
N LYS A 121 36.30 -9.40 -13.17
CA LYS A 121 36.17 -8.56 -14.38
C LYS A 121 34.73 -8.55 -14.91
N LEU A 122 34.05 -9.70 -14.90
CA LEU A 122 32.64 -9.79 -15.30
C LEU A 122 31.71 -9.09 -14.31
N ASN A 123 31.94 -9.25 -13.00
CA ASN A 123 31.16 -8.55 -11.97
C ASN A 123 31.23 -7.02 -12.17
N LYS A 124 32.41 -6.46 -12.47
CA LYS A 124 32.56 -5.02 -12.73
C LYS A 124 31.77 -4.55 -13.95
N GLU A 125 31.71 -5.33 -15.03
CA GLU A 125 30.92 -4.96 -16.21
C GLU A 125 29.41 -5.19 -16.02
N VAL A 126 29.02 -6.27 -15.34
CA VAL A 126 27.61 -6.55 -15.01
C VAL A 126 27.05 -5.53 -14.02
N ALA A 127 27.86 -5.03 -13.07
CA ALA A 127 27.46 -3.96 -12.16
C ALA A 127 27.08 -2.68 -12.90
N LYS A 128 27.71 -2.40 -14.05
CA LYS A 128 27.43 -1.24 -14.92
C LYS A 128 26.20 -1.44 -15.82
N LEU A 129 25.67 -2.65 -15.94
CA LEU A 129 24.47 -2.90 -16.76
C LEU A 129 23.24 -2.24 -16.14
N GLY A 130 22.36 -1.68 -16.97
CA GLY A 130 21.10 -1.08 -16.53
C GLY A 130 20.19 -0.79 -17.73
N LYS A 131 19.19 0.06 -17.52
CA LYS A 131 18.30 0.50 -18.60
C LYS A 131 19.07 1.26 -19.70
N ASP A 132 19.99 2.13 -19.30
CA ASP A 132 20.73 3.00 -20.22
C ASP A 132 21.89 2.28 -20.91
N LYS A 133 22.64 1.47 -20.14
CA LYS A 133 23.68 0.57 -20.66
C LYS A 133 23.19 -0.87 -20.57
N ASN A 134 22.39 -1.29 -21.53
CA ASN A 134 21.71 -2.59 -21.49
C ASN A 134 22.51 -3.75 -22.09
N ILE A 135 23.67 -3.49 -22.71
CA ILE A 135 24.57 -4.52 -23.24
C ILE A 135 26.01 -4.15 -22.84
N PHE A 136 26.83 -5.14 -22.49
CA PHE A 136 28.28 -4.97 -22.35
C PHE A 136 29.04 -5.92 -23.27
N PHE A 137 30.29 -5.56 -23.50
CA PHE A 137 31.25 -6.34 -24.26
C PHE A 137 32.55 -6.37 -23.47
N LEU A 138 33.06 -7.56 -23.15
CA LEU A 138 34.32 -7.75 -22.44
C LEU A 138 35.19 -8.72 -23.23
N LYS A 139 36.36 -8.24 -23.67
CA LYS A 139 37.34 -9.07 -24.37
C LYS A 139 38.49 -9.42 -23.44
N THR A 140 38.87 -10.68 -23.46
CA THR A 140 40.09 -11.21 -22.86
C THR A 140 40.93 -11.86 -23.95
N ASP A 141 42.14 -12.33 -23.61
CA ASP A 141 43.02 -12.99 -24.59
C ASP A 141 42.45 -14.32 -25.10
N LYS A 142 41.60 -14.98 -24.28
CA LYS A 142 41.06 -16.31 -24.56
C LYS A 142 39.57 -16.32 -24.91
N GLU A 143 38.82 -15.34 -24.42
CA GLU A 143 37.37 -15.36 -24.43
C GLU A 143 36.79 -13.97 -24.68
N ILE A 144 35.69 -13.92 -25.42
CA ILE A 144 34.87 -12.72 -25.57
C ILE A 144 33.53 -12.97 -24.88
N PHE A 145 33.18 -12.09 -23.94
CA PHE A 145 31.92 -12.12 -23.22
C PHE A 145 31.01 -10.99 -23.68
N ILE A 146 29.75 -11.32 -23.91
CA ILE A 146 28.71 -10.37 -24.28
C ILE A 146 27.52 -10.62 -23.39
N GLY A 147 27.11 -9.61 -22.63
CA GLY A 147 25.96 -9.74 -21.75
C GLY A 147 24.91 -8.67 -21.98
N LYS A 148 23.66 -9.04 -21.74
CA LYS A 148 22.50 -8.15 -21.89
C LYS A 148 21.68 -8.10 -20.61
N TYR A 149 21.28 -6.90 -20.24
CA TYR A 149 20.26 -6.61 -19.24
C TYR A 149 18.88 -6.91 -19.80
N LEU A 150 18.16 -7.81 -19.13
CA LEU A 150 16.81 -8.24 -19.50
C LEU A 150 15.73 -7.60 -18.62
N GLY A 151 16.13 -6.76 -17.67
CA GLY A 151 15.23 -6.13 -16.70
C GLY A 151 15.60 -6.46 -15.26
N GLU A 152 14.76 -6.03 -14.34
CA GLU A 152 14.94 -6.31 -12.92
C GLU A 152 14.59 -7.78 -12.66
N GLY A 153 15.44 -8.44 -11.89
CA GLY A 153 15.23 -9.78 -11.38
C GLY A 153 14.41 -9.74 -10.10
N TYR A 154 13.36 -10.53 -10.07
CA TYR A 154 12.49 -10.62 -8.90
C TYR A 154 12.36 -12.06 -8.45
N SER A 155 12.28 -12.24 -7.14
CA SER A 155 11.75 -13.45 -6.53
C SER A 155 10.48 -13.11 -5.77
N TYR A 156 9.88 -14.13 -5.17
CA TYR A 156 8.71 -13.98 -4.32
C TYR A 156 9.10 -14.47 -2.92
N LYS A 157 8.68 -13.74 -1.87
CA LYS A 157 8.81 -14.23 -0.50
C LYS A 157 8.17 -15.61 -0.40
N LYS A 158 8.80 -16.54 0.31
CA LYS A 158 8.26 -17.90 0.42
C LYS A 158 6.98 -17.89 1.25
N PHE A 159 6.07 -18.81 0.94
CA PHE A 159 4.80 -18.96 1.66
C PHE A 159 5.01 -19.02 3.19
N ASP A 160 5.97 -19.83 3.65
CA ASP A 160 6.26 -20.01 5.08
C ASP A 160 6.76 -18.73 5.76
N GLU A 161 7.41 -17.82 5.02
CA GLU A 161 7.93 -16.55 5.57
C GLU A 161 6.83 -15.52 5.82
N ILE A 162 5.69 -15.66 5.15
CA ILE A 162 4.57 -14.70 5.20
C ILE A 162 3.25 -15.34 5.62
N LYS A 163 3.27 -16.60 6.07
CA LYS A 163 2.07 -17.40 6.37
C LYS A 163 1.17 -16.72 7.41
N ASP A 164 1.76 -16.16 8.47
CA ASP A 164 1.00 -15.48 9.52
C ASP A 164 0.38 -14.17 9.04
N SER A 165 1.16 -13.35 8.32
CA SER A 165 0.66 -12.11 7.71
C SER A 165 -0.47 -12.37 6.70
N LEU A 166 -0.34 -13.43 5.87
CA LEU A 166 -1.38 -13.87 4.93
C LEU A 166 -2.65 -14.28 5.66
N LYS A 167 -2.51 -14.98 6.79
CA LYS A 167 -3.63 -15.44 7.60
C LYS A 167 -4.39 -14.26 8.19
N GLU A 168 -3.69 -13.27 8.73
CA GLU A 168 -4.31 -12.04 9.24
C GLU A 168 -5.03 -11.27 8.14
N GLU A 169 -4.39 -11.06 6.99
CA GLU A 169 -4.98 -10.37 5.83
C GLU A 169 -6.24 -11.09 5.35
N LEU A 170 -6.21 -12.43 5.24
CA LEU A 170 -7.34 -13.21 4.79
C LEU A 170 -8.48 -13.25 5.81
N ILE A 171 -8.19 -13.34 7.11
CA ILE A 171 -9.21 -13.21 8.17
C ILE A 171 -9.87 -11.84 8.09
N LEU A 172 -9.08 -10.77 7.96
CA LEU A 172 -9.61 -9.41 7.85
C LEU A 172 -10.51 -9.24 6.63
N ASN A 173 -10.11 -9.77 5.47
CA ASN A 173 -10.90 -9.72 4.25
C ASN A 173 -12.22 -10.51 4.39
N LYS A 174 -12.19 -11.68 5.03
CA LYS A 174 -13.40 -12.44 5.35
C LYS A 174 -14.32 -11.66 6.29
N LYS A 175 -13.78 -11.04 7.35
CA LYS A 175 -14.55 -10.19 8.27
C LYS A 175 -15.23 -9.04 7.52
N LYS A 176 -14.50 -8.33 6.67
CA LYS A 176 -15.04 -7.24 5.84
C LYS A 176 -16.20 -7.71 4.97
N SER A 177 -16.04 -8.85 4.28
CA SER A 177 -17.10 -9.39 3.43
C SER A 177 -18.35 -9.79 4.22
N ILE A 178 -18.19 -10.38 5.41
CA ILE A 178 -19.31 -10.73 6.27
C ILE A 178 -19.97 -9.46 6.84
N ALA A 179 -19.18 -8.48 7.29
CA ALA A 179 -19.68 -7.19 7.78
C ALA A 179 -20.50 -6.47 6.71
N GLU A 180 -20.05 -6.46 5.45
CA GLU A 180 -20.80 -5.88 4.34
C GLU A 180 -22.17 -6.53 4.12
N LYS A 181 -22.25 -7.86 4.25
CA LYS A 181 -23.53 -8.59 4.15
C LYS A 181 -24.47 -8.20 5.30
N ILE A 182 -23.97 -8.27 6.53
CA ILE A 182 -24.73 -7.89 7.73
C ILE A 182 -25.21 -6.44 7.63
N TYR A 183 -24.34 -5.52 7.19
CA TYR A 183 -24.68 -4.11 7.02
C TYR A 183 -25.83 -3.91 6.02
N LYS A 184 -25.79 -4.60 4.87
CA LYS A 184 -26.85 -4.52 3.86
C LYS A 184 -28.19 -5.02 4.40
N ASP A 185 -28.18 -6.15 5.11
CA ASP A 185 -29.39 -6.72 5.71
C ASP A 185 -29.97 -5.75 6.76
N LEU A 186 -29.12 -5.25 7.66
CA LEU A 186 -29.53 -4.36 8.75
C LEU A 186 -29.95 -2.96 8.28
N SER A 187 -29.43 -2.46 7.16
CA SER A 187 -29.78 -1.13 6.63
C SER A 187 -31.28 -1.00 6.31
N ASN A 188 -31.95 -2.12 6.03
CA ASN A 188 -33.40 -2.17 5.85
C ASN A 188 -34.13 -2.48 7.16
N GLU A 189 -33.63 -3.43 7.95
CA GLU A 189 -34.26 -3.85 9.21
C GLU A 189 -34.31 -2.71 10.26
N ILE A 190 -33.30 -1.86 10.32
CA ILE A 190 -33.20 -0.76 11.31
C ILE A 190 -34.34 0.26 11.22
N LYS A 191 -35.01 0.33 10.06
CA LYS A 191 -36.14 1.25 9.83
C LYS A 191 -37.42 0.79 10.52
N THR A 192 -37.58 -0.51 10.73
CA THR A 192 -38.83 -1.12 11.21
C THR A 192 -38.68 -1.88 12.52
N LYS A 193 -37.49 -2.39 12.82
CA LYS A 193 -37.21 -3.16 14.04
C LYS A 193 -36.65 -2.31 15.18
N SER A 194 -36.89 -2.76 16.41
CA SER A 194 -36.27 -2.18 17.60
C SER A 194 -34.79 -2.58 17.71
N LEU A 195 -34.04 -1.87 18.55
CA LEU A 195 -32.64 -2.21 18.79
C LEU A 195 -32.52 -3.56 19.52
N GLU A 196 -33.50 -3.85 20.38
CA GLU A 196 -33.66 -5.06 21.18
C GLU A 196 -33.90 -6.31 20.31
N ASP A 197 -34.72 -6.19 19.25
CA ASP A 197 -34.94 -7.27 18.28
C ASP A 197 -33.65 -7.62 17.54
N ILE A 198 -32.89 -6.59 17.13
CA ILE A 198 -31.62 -6.76 16.43
C ILE A 198 -30.58 -7.35 17.37
N ALA A 199 -30.48 -6.85 18.61
CA ALA A 199 -29.56 -7.37 19.62
C ALA A 199 -29.80 -8.86 19.88
N SER A 200 -31.07 -9.26 20.00
CA SER A 200 -31.46 -10.66 20.20
C SER A 200 -31.04 -11.56 19.03
N LYS A 201 -31.23 -11.10 17.77
CA LYS A 201 -30.83 -11.83 16.55
C LYS A 201 -29.32 -12.15 16.52
N TYR A 202 -28.49 -11.26 17.05
CA TYR A 202 -27.03 -11.41 17.04
C TYR A 202 -26.43 -11.85 18.38
N SER A 203 -27.26 -12.04 19.42
CA SER A 203 -26.81 -12.36 20.79
C SER A 203 -25.83 -11.33 21.36
N GLU A 204 -26.07 -10.06 21.07
CA GLU A 204 -25.24 -8.93 21.49
C GLU A 204 -25.96 -8.06 22.52
N ASN A 205 -25.21 -7.28 23.29
CA ASN A 205 -25.77 -6.41 24.34
C ASN A 205 -25.90 -4.96 23.87
N ILE A 206 -26.93 -4.28 24.37
CA ILE A 206 -27.12 -2.85 24.17
C ILE A 206 -26.42 -2.09 25.30
N ALA A 207 -25.66 -1.06 24.94
CA ALA A 207 -25.01 -0.15 25.87
C ALA A 207 -25.66 1.23 25.83
N ASP A 208 -26.19 1.69 26.96
CA ASP A 208 -26.66 3.06 27.11
C ASP A 208 -25.48 4.04 27.23
N PHE A 209 -25.63 5.22 26.63
CA PHE A 209 -24.70 6.34 26.80
C PHE A 209 -25.46 7.63 27.05
N LYS A 210 -24.93 8.46 27.98
CA LYS A 210 -25.52 9.74 28.36
C LYS A 210 -24.50 10.85 28.28
N ASP A 211 -24.88 11.93 27.61
CA ASP A 211 -24.11 13.16 27.43
C ASP A 211 -22.63 12.87 27.09
N LYS A 212 -22.39 11.95 26.13
CA LYS A 212 -21.05 11.55 25.69
C LYS A 212 -20.62 12.31 24.44
N GLY A 213 -19.39 12.81 24.45
CA GLY A 213 -18.77 13.46 23.31
C GLY A 213 -18.06 12.49 22.36
N ILE A 214 -17.57 13.00 21.24
CA ILE A 214 -16.93 12.23 20.15
C ILE A 214 -15.82 11.28 20.61
N THR A 215 -14.97 11.69 21.55
CA THR A 215 -13.87 10.87 22.06
C THR A 215 -14.36 9.54 22.67
N TYR A 216 -15.55 9.53 23.27
CA TYR A 216 -16.16 8.31 23.79
C TYR A 216 -16.44 7.32 22.65
N PHE A 217 -17.02 7.77 21.54
CA PHE A 217 -17.39 6.92 20.41
C PHE A 217 -16.17 6.40 19.64
N ILE A 218 -15.11 7.21 19.56
CA ILE A 218 -13.81 6.77 19.03
C ILE A 218 -13.25 5.64 19.91
N ASN A 219 -13.19 5.85 21.23
CA ASN A 219 -12.51 4.93 22.14
C ASN A 219 -13.31 3.65 22.40
N GLN A 220 -14.64 3.75 22.55
CA GLN A 220 -15.49 2.61 22.88
C GLN A 220 -15.89 1.79 21.65
N PHE A 221 -16.10 2.46 20.51
CA PHE A 221 -16.65 1.82 19.32
C PHE A 221 -15.73 1.86 18.10
N GLY A 222 -14.59 2.54 18.17
CA GLY A 222 -13.65 2.66 17.05
C GLY A 222 -14.18 3.52 15.90
N ILE A 223 -15.20 4.37 16.15
CA ILE A 223 -15.80 5.16 15.08
C ILE A 223 -14.87 6.32 14.71
N ASN A 224 -14.46 6.38 13.45
CA ASN A 224 -13.66 7.50 12.93
C ASN A 224 -14.44 8.83 13.04
N PRO A 225 -13.77 9.95 13.41
CA PRO A 225 -14.36 11.31 13.40
C PRO A 225 -15.22 11.66 12.17
N ILE A 226 -14.80 11.26 10.96
CA ILE A 226 -15.53 11.54 9.71
C ILE A 226 -16.89 10.83 9.68
N ASN A 227 -16.96 9.61 10.23
CA ASN A 227 -18.21 8.87 10.32
C ASN A 227 -19.12 9.44 11.42
N LEU A 228 -18.54 10.03 12.47
CA LEU A 228 -19.29 10.67 13.56
C LEU A 228 -20.05 11.90 13.07
N GLU A 229 -19.48 12.71 12.18
CA GLU A 229 -20.15 13.88 11.60
C GLU A 229 -21.49 13.52 10.92
N LYS A 230 -21.54 12.37 10.24
CA LYS A 230 -22.74 11.91 9.52
C LYS A 230 -23.88 11.45 10.43
N ILE A 231 -23.60 11.26 11.72
CA ILE A 231 -24.53 10.66 12.69
C ILE A 231 -24.82 11.59 13.87
N VAL A 232 -24.45 12.87 13.81
CA VAL A 232 -24.74 13.88 14.86
C VAL A 232 -26.19 14.39 14.73
N SER A 233 -27.15 13.48 14.68
CA SER A 233 -28.58 13.81 14.62
C SER A 233 -29.40 12.76 15.35
N LYS A 234 -30.60 13.15 15.80
CA LYS A 234 -31.52 12.21 16.45
C LYS A 234 -31.92 11.10 15.48
N GLY A 235 -32.10 9.91 16.01
CA GLY A 235 -32.54 8.73 15.27
C GLY A 235 -31.49 7.63 15.24
N LYS A 236 -31.81 6.59 14.46
CA LYS A 236 -31.01 5.39 14.31
C LYS A 236 -30.01 5.53 13.19
N HIS A 237 -28.74 5.25 13.50
CA HIS A 237 -27.62 5.31 12.57
C HIS A 237 -26.89 3.98 12.57
N ILE A 238 -26.51 3.50 11.39
CA ILE A 238 -25.76 2.26 11.21
C ILE A 238 -24.42 2.56 10.55
N LEU A 239 -23.36 1.96 11.08
CA LEU A 239 -21.99 2.15 10.61
C LEU A 239 -21.33 0.80 10.39
N ASN A 240 -20.72 0.63 9.22
CA ASN A 240 -19.85 -0.51 8.92
C ASN A 240 -18.39 -0.12 9.19
N LEU A 241 -17.75 -0.79 10.14
CA LEU A 241 -16.33 -0.57 10.48
C LEU A 241 -15.41 -1.67 9.90
N GLY A 242 -15.96 -2.59 9.10
CA GLY A 242 -15.24 -3.67 8.43
C GLY A 242 -15.08 -4.94 9.26
N ASP A 243 -14.80 -4.84 10.56
CA ASP A 243 -14.73 -5.99 11.47
C ASP A 243 -15.94 -6.10 12.43
N ARG A 244 -16.79 -5.07 12.43
CA ARG A 244 -18.00 -4.97 13.24
C ARG A 244 -18.98 -3.98 12.62
N ILE A 245 -20.24 -4.11 13.01
CA ILE A 245 -21.30 -3.15 12.71
C ILE A 245 -21.68 -2.44 14.00
N VAL A 246 -21.76 -1.12 13.96
CA VAL A 246 -22.21 -0.31 15.09
C VAL A 246 -23.52 0.34 14.73
N ILE A 247 -24.51 0.17 15.60
CA ILE A 247 -25.80 0.84 15.52
C ILE A 247 -25.92 1.80 16.69
N LEU A 248 -26.28 3.05 16.42
CA LEU A 248 -26.52 4.07 17.43
C LEU A 248 -27.96 4.56 17.31
N ASP A 249 -28.71 4.52 18.40
CA ASP A 249 -30.03 5.14 18.50
C ASP A 249 -29.92 6.38 19.39
N ILE A 250 -29.84 7.54 18.74
CA ILE A 250 -29.59 8.82 19.40
C ILE A 250 -30.92 9.46 19.77
N THR A 251 -31.17 9.58 21.07
CA THR A 251 -32.40 10.16 21.62
C THR A 251 -32.27 11.65 21.91
N ALA A 252 -31.05 12.12 22.26
CA ALA A 252 -30.79 13.53 22.47
C ALA A 252 -29.40 13.96 21.95
N VAL A 253 -29.38 15.16 21.39
CA VAL A 253 -28.19 15.88 20.94
C VAL A 253 -28.17 17.20 21.71
N LYS A 254 -27.12 17.44 22.48
CA LYS A 254 -26.89 18.70 23.19
C LYS A 254 -25.60 19.32 22.72
N LEU A 255 -25.56 20.64 22.67
CA LEU A 255 -24.31 21.37 22.58
C LEU A 255 -23.77 21.55 23.99
N GLY A 256 -22.57 21.04 24.26
CA GLY A 256 -21.82 21.34 25.48
C GLY A 256 -21.33 22.78 25.48
N GLU A 257 -20.62 23.19 26.53
CA GLU A 257 -19.98 24.50 26.58
C GLU A 257 -19.02 24.66 25.39
N LEU A 258 -19.18 25.74 24.62
CA LEU A 258 -18.29 26.10 23.51
C LEU A 258 -16.91 26.51 24.05
N LYS A 259 -16.12 25.53 24.47
CA LYS A 259 -14.73 25.75 24.86
C LYS A 259 -13.83 25.61 23.64
N GLY A 260 -12.90 26.56 23.48
CA GLY A 260 -11.81 26.43 22.51
C GLY A 260 -12.14 26.78 21.05
N ILE A 261 -13.06 27.72 20.77
CA ILE A 261 -13.28 28.25 19.41
C ILE A 261 -11.96 28.76 18.80
N SER A 262 -11.12 29.41 19.60
CA SER A 262 -9.77 29.85 19.20
C SER A 262 -8.85 28.67 18.84
N MET A 263 -8.85 27.60 19.65
CA MET A 263 -8.13 26.36 19.36
C MET A 263 -8.68 25.61 18.15
N ALA A 264 -10.01 25.62 17.92
CA ALA A 264 -10.63 25.04 16.74
C ALA A 264 -10.18 25.77 15.47
N LYS A 265 -10.13 27.11 15.50
CA LYS A 265 -9.60 27.93 14.40
C LYS A 265 -8.12 27.63 14.12
N MET A 266 -7.28 27.51 15.16
CA MET A 266 -5.88 27.11 15.01
C MET A 266 -5.73 25.70 14.42
N PHE A 267 -6.59 24.76 14.83
CA PHE A 267 -6.57 23.39 14.33
C PHE A 267 -7.02 23.30 12.87
N VAL A 268 -8.07 24.03 12.47
CA VAL A 268 -8.53 24.12 11.07
C VAL A 268 -7.44 24.71 10.19
N ASN A 269 -6.77 25.77 10.67
CA ASN A 269 -5.62 26.34 10.00
C ASN A 269 -4.52 25.28 9.80
N GLY A 270 -4.16 24.55 10.85
CA GLY A 270 -3.16 23.49 10.77
C GLY A 270 -3.53 22.37 9.77
N LEU A 271 -4.78 21.91 9.77
CA LEU A 271 -5.25 20.88 8.84
C LEU A 271 -5.21 21.36 7.38
N LYS A 272 -5.67 22.58 7.10
CA LYS A 272 -5.64 23.17 5.75
C LYS A 272 -4.20 23.40 5.28
N GLN A 273 -3.32 23.91 6.16
CA GLN A 273 -1.90 24.05 5.87
C GLN A 273 -1.26 22.70 5.52
N GLN A 274 -1.53 21.65 6.30
CA GLN A 274 -1.01 20.31 6.05
C GLN A 274 -1.51 19.75 4.70
N ALA A 275 -2.79 19.90 4.39
CA ALA A 275 -3.37 19.45 3.12
C ALA A 275 -2.72 20.16 1.92
N ILE A 276 -2.54 21.48 1.99
CA ILE A 276 -1.91 22.28 0.93
C ILE A 276 -0.43 21.89 0.78
N ILE A 277 0.30 21.72 1.89
CA ILE A 277 1.69 21.26 1.86
C ILE A 277 1.77 19.88 1.21
N GLN A 278 0.85 18.97 1.54
CA GLN A 278 0.82 17.64 0.96
C GLN A 278 0.55 17.69 -0.55
N MET A 279 -0.46 18.45 -1.00
CA MET A 279 -0.74 18.67 -2.41
C MET A 279 0.45 19.28 -3.15
N TYR A 280 1.16 20.23 -2.52
CA TYR A 280 2.36 20.83 -3.08
C TYR A 280 3.51 19.82 -3.19
N ILE A 281 3.75 19.02 -2.14
CA ILE A 281 4.73 17.94 -2.15
C ILE A 281 4.40 16.92 -3.24
N ASP A 282 3.13 16.55 -3.39
CA ASP A 282 2.70 15.58 -4.40
C ASP A 282 2.89 16.13 -5.81
N LYS A 283 2.55 17.41 -6.03
CA LYS A 283 2.80 18.09 -7.31
C LYS A 283 4.29 18.28 -7.59
N LEU A 284 5.11 18.55 -6.57
CA LEU A 284 6.56 18.58 -6.71
C LEU A 284 7.10 17.19 -7.03
N LYS A 285 6.61 16.12 -6.40
CA LYS A 285 7.02 14.74 -6.72
C LYS A 285 6.63 14.34 -8.14
N GLU A 286 5.46 14.77 -8.60
CA GLU A 286 4.96 14.50 -9.96
C GLU A 286 5.77 15.23 -11.03
N ASN A 287 6.20 16.46 -10.75
CA ASN A 287 6.91 17.31 -11.71
C ASN A 287 8.44 17.34 -11.54
N ALA A 288 8.97 16.79 -10.45
CA ALA A 288 10.41 16.71 -10.23
C ALA A 288 10.97 15.46 -10.88
N ASP A 289 12.06 15.64 -11.65
CA ASP A 289 12.89 14.52 -12.13
C ASP A 289 13.76 14.00 -10.97
N ILE A 290 13.14 13.23 -10.06
CA ILE A 290 13.81 12.74 -8.84
C ILE A 290 14.74 11.57 -9.20
N LYS A 291 16.04 11.88 -9.35
CA LYS A 291 17.11 10.87 -9.42
C LYS A 291 17.55 10.45 -8.01
N ILE A 292 16.97 9.35 -7.51
CA ILE A 292 17.35 8.79 -6.20
C ILE A 292 18.70 8.07 -6.32
N ASN A 293 19.67 8.44 -5.47
CA ASN A 293 20.95 7.75 -5.37
C ASN A 293 20.73 6.27 -4.97
N PRO A 294 21.21 5.28 -5.76
CA PRO A 294 20.95 3.87 -5.54
C PRO A 294 21.26 3.37 -4.11
N ILE A 295 22.28 3.92 -3.46
CA ILE A 295 22.77 3.50 -2.14
C ILE A 295 21.76 3.82 -1.02
N LEU A 296 20.95 4.87 -1.15
CA LEU A 296 19.97 5.28 -0.13
C LEU A 296 18.64 4.54 -0.27
N LYS A 297 18.36 3.95 -1.44
CA LYS A 297 17.11 3.24 -1.72
C LYS A 297 17.03 1.88 -1.01
N GLU A 298 18.17 1.29 -0.67
CA GLU A 298 18.25 0.02 0.08
C GLU A 298 17.99 0.18 1.58
N LYS A 299 18.12 1.38 2.14
CA LYS A 299 17.87 1.66 3.57
C LYS A 299 16.46 2.16 3.88
N LEU A 300 15.65 2.42 2.85
CA LEU A 300 14.30 2.99 2.97
C LEU A 300 13.17 1.99 2.67
N ASN A 301 13.52 0.72 2.40
CA ASN A 301 12.60 -0.42 2.33
C ASN A 301 12.78 -1.32 3.54
#